data_AF-A0A8S7MWY5-F1
#
_entry.id   AF-A0A8S7MWY5-F1
#
_cell.length_a   1.000
_cell.length_b   1.000
_cell.length_c   1.000
_cell.angle_alpha   90.00
_cell.angle_beta   90.00
_cell.angle_gamma   90.00
#
_symmetry.space_group_name_H-M   'P 1'
#
loop_
_entity.id
_entity.type
_entity.pdbx_description
1 polymer ?
#
loop_
_entity_poly.entity_id
_entity_poly.type
_entity_poly.pdbx_seq_one_letter_code
_entity_poly.pdbx_strand_id
1 'polypeptide(L)'
;MTTRITFNMTSDETLRIVDEYCHTHKLSRSKVIDALLSATAPVLNDINCYYQLAGKLQSRLLNGVYQRDLPRKRNVVSAEKYCLEIWENKLFTRRVLEF
;
A
#
# COMPACT_ATOMS: atom_id res chain seq x y z
N MET A 1 15.87 -24.84 13.93
CA MET A 1 17.19 -24.47 13.37
C MET A 1 17.51 -23.06 13.82
N THR A 2 18.76 -22.81 14.24
CA THR A 2 19.18 -21.48 14.73
C THR A 2 20.14 -20.87 13.71
N THR A 3 19.78 -19.73 13.15
CA THR A 3 20.63 -19.00 12.19
C THR A 3 21.42 -17.93 12.93
N ARG A 4 22.73 -17.92 12.78
CA ARG A 4 23.60 -16.89 13.37
C ARG A 4 23.83 -15.78 12.34
N ILE A 5 23.53 -14.55 12.75
CA ILE A 5 23.80 -13.34 11.96
C ILE A 5 24.71 -12.40 12.75
N THR A 6 25.51 -11.63 12.03
CA THR A 6 26.34 -10.55 12.59
C THR A 6 26.01 -9.28 11.84
N PHE A 7 25.80 -8.19 12.55
CA PHE A 7 25.59 -6.87 11.97
C PHE A 7 26.31 -5.82 12.80
N ASN A 8 26.64 -4.70 12.19
CA ASN A 8 27.29 -3.57 12.84
C ASN A 8 26.23 -2.54 13.23
N MET A 9 26.36 -1.98 14.44
CA MET A 9 25.57 -0.83 14.89
C MET A 9 26.40 0.44 14.71
N THR A 10 25.79 1.48 14.16
CA THR A 10 26.42 2.79 13.97
C THR A 10 26.16 3.75 15.14
N SER A 11 25.18 3.45 15.98
CA SER A 11 24.81 4.26 17.15
C SER A 11 25.23 3.55 18.43
N ASP A 12 26.26 4.08 19.08
CA ASP A 12 26.71 3.61 20.40
C ASP A 12 25.62 3.74 21.46
N GLU A 13 24.79 4.80 21.37
CA GLU A 13 23.67 5.02 22.26
C GLU A 13 22.61 3.91 22.15
N THR A 14 22.31 3.47 20.93
CA THR A 14 21.34 2.38 20.71
C THR A 14 21.83 1.09 21.36
N LEU A 15 23.13 0.77 21.20
CA LEU A 15 23.72 -0.41 21.83
C LEU A 15 23.68 -0.31 23.35
N ARG A 16 23.97 0.88 23.91
CA ARG A 16 23.91 1.13 25.36
C ARG A 16 22.52 0.87 25.94
N ILE A 17 21.47 1.39 25.30
CA ILE A 17 20.08 1.19 25.73
C ILE A 17 19.70 -0.30 25.70
N VAL A 18 20.08 -1.01 24.65
CA VAL A 18 19.82 -2.47 24.56
C VAL A 18 20.55 -3.22 25.67
N ASP A 19 21.81 -2.87 25.94
CA ASP A 19 22.61 -3.50 27.00
C ASP A 19 22.04 -3.24 28.39
N GLU A 20 21.59 -2.01 28.67
CA GLU A 20 20.92 -1.65 29.92
C GLU A 20 19.62 -2.44 30.12
N TYR A 21 18.81 -2.58 29.07
CA TYR A 21 17.61 -3.42 29.09
C TYR A 21 17.96 -4.90 29.36
N CYS A 22 18.98 -5.43 28.67
CA CYS A 22 19.45 -6.80 28.89
C CYS A 22 19.88 -7.03 30.34
N HIS A 23 20.63 -6.08 30.91
CA HIS A 23 21.11 -6.15 32.29
C HIS A 23 19.94 -6.12 33.29
N THR A 24 19.04 -5.16 33.14
CA THR A 24 17.87 -4.95 34.01
C THR A 24 16.96 -6.18 34.05
N HIS A 25 16.72 -6.78 32.88
CA HIS A 25 15.81 -7.93 32.74
C HIS A 25 16.48 -9.29 32.80
N LYS A 26 17.81 -9.34 33.02
CA LYS A 26 18.62 -10.59 33.05
C LYS A 26 18.43 -11.45 31.80
N LEU A 27 18.41 -10.81 30.63
CA LEU A 27 18.27 -11.47 29.33
C LEU A 27 19.57 -11.37 28.54
N SER A 28 19.82 -12.32 27.64
CA SER A 28 20.91 -12.20 26.67
C SER A 28 20.52 -11.24 25.55
N ARG A 29 21.50 -10.52 24.99
CA ARG A 29 21.29 -9.67 23.81
C ARG A 29 20.60 -10.40 22.67
N SER A 30 21.04 -11.63 22.38
CA SER A 30 20.43 -12.45 21.32
C SER A 30 18.95 -12.70 21.57
N LYS A 31 18.53 -12.96 22.82
CA LYS A 31 17.12 -13.18 23.15
C LYS A 31 16.29 -11.91 23.02
N VAL A 32 16.84 -10.76 23.42
CA VAL A 32 16.16 -9.45 23.27
C VAL A 32 16.03 -9.08 21.80
N ILE A 33 17.10 -9.21 21.02
CA ILE A 33 17.10 -8.92 19.58
C ILE A 33 16.16 -9.87 18.83
N ASP A 34 16.16 -11.17 19.17
CA ASP A 34 15.24 -12.15 18.59
C ASP A 34 13.78 -11.79 18.86
N ALA A 35 13.45 -11.37 20.08
CA ALA A 35 12.11 -10.92 20.43
C ALA A 35 11.70 -9.65 19.65
N LEU A 36 12.60 -8.67 19.53
CA LEU A 36 12.36 -7.44 18.78
C LEU A 36 12.14 -7.74 17.28
N LEU A 37 12.98 -8.57 16.68
CA LEU A 37 12.85 -8.96 15.28
C LEU A 37 11.56 -9.76 15.05
N SER A 38 11.23 -10.68 15.94
CA SER A 38 10.01 -11.48 15.86
C SER A 38 8.75 -10.62 15.97
N ALA A 39 8.77 -9.58 16.80
CA ALA A 39 7.65 -8.64 16.95
C ALA A 39 7.53 -7.67 15.76
N THR A 40 8.65 -7.27 15.14
CA THR A 40 8.67 -6.26 14.06
C THR A 40 8.52 -6.85 12.66
N ALA A 41 8.95 -8.10 12.43
CA ALA A 41 8.86 -8.75 11.12
C ALA A 41 7.45 -8.78 10.51
N PRO A 42 6.36 -9.09 11.27
CA PRO A 42 5.00 -9.05 10.73
C PRO A 42 4.60 -7.65 10.26
N VAL A 43 4.92 -6.62 11.05
CA VAL A 43 4.61 -5.21 10.72
C VAL A 43 5.34 -4.78 9.45
N LEU A 44 6.62 -5.15 9.31
CA LEU A 44 7.38 -4.88 8.08
C LEU A 44 6.80 -5.60 6.87
N ASN A 45 6.32 -6.83 7.04
CA ASN A 45 5.68 -7.58 5.97
C ASN A 45 4.36 -6.93 5.52
N ASP A 46 3.55 -6.43 6.45
CA ASP A 46 2.32 -5.71 6.14
C ASP A 46 2.61 -4.42 5.37
N ILE A 47 3.58 -3.63 5.82
CA ILE A 47 4.04 -2.43 5.12
C ILE A 47 4.48 -2.76 3.69
N ASN A 48 5.29 -3.81 3.53
CA ASN A 48 5.74 -4.25 2.22
C ASN A 48 4.56 -4.69 1.32
N CYS A 49 3.58 -5.40 1.88
CA CYS A 49 2.34 -5.78 1.19
C CYS A 49 1.59 -4.54 0.69
N TYR A 50 1.42 -3.51 1.52
CA TYR A 50 0.77 -2.26 1.12
C TYR A 50 1.52 -1.53 0.00
N TYR A 51 2.85 -1.47 0.05
CA TYR A 51 3.66 -0.90 -1.04
C TYR A 51 3.47 -1.67 -2.35
N GLN A 52 3.46 -3.01 -2.29
CA GLN A 52 3.21 -3.83 -3.47
C GLN A 52 1.80 -3.64 -4.03
N LEU A 53 0.79 -3.52 -3.17
CA LEU A 53 -0.59 -3.24 -3.56
C LEU A 53 -0.72 -1.86 -4.21
N ALA A 54 -0.07 -0.84 -3.64
CA ALA A 54 -0.02 0.49 -4.21
C ALA A 54 0.64 0.47 -5.61
N GLY A 55 1.75 -0.25 -5.77
CA GLY A 55 2.40 -0.43 -7.07
C GLY A 55 1.50 -1.14 -8.09
N LYS A 56 0.77 -2.18 -7.68
CA LYS A 56 -0.22 -2.87 -8.53
C LYS A 56 -1.39 -1.97 -8.90
N LEU A 57 -1.86 -1.13 -7.98
CA LEU A 57 -2.93 -0.18 -8.24
C LEU A 57 -2.44 0.89 -9.22
N GLN A 58 -1.25 1.44 -9.01
CA GLN A 58 -0.63 2.42 -9.90
C GLN A 58 -0.47 1.86 -11.31
N SER A 59 0.04 0.62 -11.45
CA SER A 59 0.17 -0.01 -12.77
C SER A 59 -1.18 -0.27 -13.43
N ARG A 60 -2.20 -0.70 -12.67
CA ARG A 60 -3.56 -0.87 -13.19
C ARG A 60 -4.22 0.45 -13.61
N LEU A 61 -4.01 1.53 -12.87
CA LEU A 61 -4.53 2.84 -13.23
C LEU A 61 -3.83 3.38 -14.47
N LEU A 62 -2.50 3.33 -14.53
CA LEU A 62 -1.75 3.77 -15.70
C LEU A 62 -2.07 2.90 -16.93
N ASN A 63 -2.06 1.57 -16.81
CA ASN A 63 -2.39 0.70 -17.93
C ASN A 63 -3.88 0.81 -18.33
N GLY A 64 -4.79 0.92 -17.36
CA GLY A 64 -6.24 1.02 -17.62
C GLY A 64 -6.69 2.37 -18.17
N VAL A 65 -6.00 3.47 -17.81
CA VAL A 65 -6.28 4.83 -18.31
C VAL A 65 -5.60 5.09 -19.65
N TYR A 66 -4.42 4.49 -19.92
CA TYR A 66 -3.68 4.72 -21.16
C TYR A 66 -3.85 3.63 -22.25
N GLN A 67 -4.29 2.40 -21.93
CA GLN A 67 -4.50 1.33 -22.95
C GLN A 67 -5.93 1.14 -23.41
N ARG A 68 -6.93 1.79 -22.79
CA ARG A 68 -8.14 2.03 -23.56
C ARG A 68 -7.75 3.06 -24.58
N ASP A 69 -7.55 2.61 -25.81
CA ASP A 69 -7.92 3.38 -26.99
C ASP A 69 -9.30 3.96 -26.69
N LEU A 70 -9.32 5.14 -26.06
CA LEU A 70 -10.47 6.01 -26.10
C LEU A 70 -10.71 6.10 -27.60
N PRO A 71 -11.82 5.55 -28.14
CA PRO A 71 -12.13 5.85 -29.51
C PRO A 71 -12.07 7.36 -29.55
N ARG A 72 -11.20 7.90 -30.41
CA ARG A 72 -11.05 9.33 -30.66
C ARG A 72 -12.33 9.76 -31.37
N LYS A 73 -13.49 9.53 -30.74
CA LYS A 73 -14.76 10.13 -31.05
C LYS A 73 -14.53 11.58 -30.73
N ARG A 74 -14.09 12.27 -31.78
CA ARG A 74 -14.17 13.70 -31.94
C ARG A 74 -15.66 14.03 -31.84
N ASN A 75 -16.19 14.03 -30.62
CA ASN A 75 -17.53 14.49 -30.35
C ASN A 75 -17.45 16.00 -30.55
N VAL A 76 -17.92 16.44 -31.71
CA VAL A 76 -18.09 17.85 -32.12
C VAL A 76 -19.23 18.50 -31.32
N VAL A 77 -19.48 18.02 -30.10
CA VAL A 77 -20.65 18.34 -29.31
C VAL A 77 -20.15 18.85 -27.97
N SER A 78 -20.55 20.07 -27.59
CA SER A 78 -20.10 20.71 -26.35
C SER A 78 -20.32 19.76 -25.16
N ALA A 79 -19.44 19.83 -24.17
CA ALA A 79 -19.52 19.01 -22.95
C ALA A 79 -20.93 19.07 -22.31
N GLU A 80 -21.60 20.21 -22.42
CA GLU A 80 -22.97 20.43 -21.97
C GLU A 80 -23.98 19.48 -22.64
N LYS A 81 -23.93 19.34 -23.96
CA LYS A 81 -24.86 18.47 -24.70
C LYS A 81 -24.60 16.98 -24.43
N TYR A 82 -23.34 16.62 -24.17
CA TYR A 82 -22.98 15.26 -23.76
C TYR A 82 -23.48 14.93 -22.34
N CYS A 83 -23.37 15.87 -21.40
CA CYS A 83 -23.90 15.70 -20.04
C CYS A 83 -25.44 15.57 -20.05
N LEU A 84 -26.13 16.37 -20.86
CA LEU A 84 -27.58 16.27 -21.07
C LEU A 84 -27.98 14.90 -21.64
N GLU A 85 -27.27 14.41 -22.66
CA GLU A 85 -27.57 13.12 -23.28
C GLU A 85 -27.41 11.94 -22.30
N ILE A 86 -26.39 11.97 -21.44
CA ILE A 86 -26.22 10.97 -20.37
C ILE A 86 -27.36 11.07 -19.36
N TRP A 87 -27.72 12.29 -18.95
CA TRP A 87 -28.79 12.51 -17.98
C TRP A 87 -30.12 11.94 -18.49
N GLU A 88 -30.53 12.28 -19.70
CA GLU A 88 -31.82 11.86 -20.26
C GLU A 88 -31.90 10.36 -20.55
N ASN A 89 -30.86 9.78 -21.14
CA ASN A 89 -30.92 8.42 -21.68
C ASN A 89 -30.41 7.31 -20.74
N LYS A 90 -29.55 7.66 -19.77
CA LYS A 90 -28.89 6.66 -18.91
C LYS A 90 -29.32 6.77 -17.46
N LEU A 91 -29.71 7.96 -17.00
CA LEU A 91 -30.00 8.24 -15.59
C LEU A 91 -31.49 8.52 -15.35
N PHE A 92 -32.16 9.27 -16.22
CA PHE A 92 -33.56 9.66 -16.03
C PHE A 92 -34.54 8.57 -16.47
N THR A 93 -34.36 7.97 -17.65
CA THR A 93 -35.26 6.90 -18.15
C THR A 93 -35.26 5.65 -17.25
N ARG A 94 -34.14 5.39 -16.55
CA ARG A 94 -34.00 4.22 -15.67
C ARG A 94 -34.88 4.30 -14.42
N ARG A 95 -35.37 5.49 -14.04
CA ARG A 95 -36.29 5.66 -12.90
C ARG A 95 -37.78 5.56 -13.26
N VAL A 96 -38.15 5.62 -14.54
CA VAL A 96 -39.56 5.69 -14.97
C VAL A 96 -40.14 4.29 -15.29
N LEU A 97 -39.31 3.25 -15.41
CA LEU A 97 -39.75 1.89 -15.76
C LEU A 97 -39.74 0.88 -14.60
N GLU A 98 -39.57 1.34 -13.36
CA GLU A 98 -39.75 0.50 -12.15
C GLU A 98 -41.03 0.92 -11.41
N PHE A 99 -42.20 0.67 -12.01
CA PHE A 99 -43.50 0.51 -11.33
C PHE A 99 -44.41 -0.43 -12.13
#